data_AF-A0A925WLG4-F1
#
_entry.id   AF-A0A925WLG4-F1
#
_cell.length_a   1.000
_cell.length_b   1.000
_cell.length_c   1.000
_cell.angle_alpha   90.00
_cell.angle_beta   90.00
_cell.angle_gamma   90.00
#
_symmetry.space_group_name_H-M   'P 1'
#
loop_
_entity.id
_entity.type
_entity.pdbx_description
1 polymer ?
#
loop_
_entity_poly.entity_id
_entity_poly.type
_entity_poly.pdbx_seq_one_letter_code
_entity_poly.pdbx_strand_id
1 'polypeptide(L)'
;YIDNVQITVLESVDVGQRAGYYDQSGVLRDMFQNHLMQLLTLVALEPPSSFEADALRNEKVKVLRAIRRVTPKNSFRAQYTGYQQAEGVAPNSQTATYAALKLHIDNWRWDGVPFYVRSGKATGSKNSQITIEFKCPPHVMLRLDQDSGFEPNLLSMCIQPDEGIRFSFQAKTPDRAMIQPVSMNFGYETSFKGQNIPEAYERLLLDALNGDAALFNRSDEIEAAWDVIDPIVNAWDGENAPPLVEYAPGRDSFAEIDEFLGRDGRVWRDGCV
;
A
#
# COMPACT_ATOMS: atom_id res chain seq x y z
N TYR A 1 -7.79 -8.93 -15.44
CA TYR A 1 -9.01 -8.77 -14.61
C TYR A 1 -8.88 -7.61 -13.65
N ILE A 2 -7.72 -7.42 -13.03
CA ILE A 2 -7.44 -6.33 -12.11
C ILE A 2 -7.42 -5.00 -12.87
N ASP A 3 -8.05 -3.97 -12.31
CA ASP A 3 -7.94 -2.59 -12.74
C ASP A 3 -6.75 -1.91 -12.08
N ASN A 4 -6.66 -1.97 -10.74
CA ASN A 4 -5.56 -1.42 -9.97
C ASN A 4 -5.34 -2.18 -8.66
N VAL A 5 -4.15 -2.00 -8.08
CA VAL A 5 -3.80 -2.49 -6.74
C VAL A 5 -3.46 -1.30 -5.86
N GLN A 6 -3.99 -1.28 -4.63
CA GLN A 6 -3.73 -0.24 -3.64
C GLN A 6 -3.09 -0.87 -2.41
N ILE A 7 -1.96 -0.32 -1.94
CA ILE A 7 -1.26 -0.76 -0.73
C ILE A 7 -1.17 0.44 0.19
N THR A 8 -1.84 0.37 1.33
CA THR A 8 -1.99 1.48 2.27
C THR A 8 -1.41 1.08 3.62
N VAL A 9 -0.47 1.87 4.13
CA VAL A 9 0.11 1.72 5.47
C VAL A 9 0.12 3.07 6.18
N LEU A 10 -0.93 3.36 6.94
CA LEU A 10 -1.11 4.59 7.69
C LEU A 10 -0.88 4.36 9.19
N GLU A 11 -0.27 5.36 9.84
CA GLU A 11 0.04 5.36 11.26
C GLU A 11 -0.59 6.58 11.93
N SER A 12 -1.43 6.34 12.94
CA SER A 12 -2.01 7.41 13.75
C SER A 12 -0.98 8.10 14.67
N VAL A 13 0.16 7.47 14.91
CA VAL A 13 1.25 8.01 15.73
C VAL A 13 2.08 8.99 14.91
N ASP A 14 2.52 10.07 15.54
CA ASP A 14 3.47 11.02 14.95
C ASP A 14 4.92 10.50 15.05
N VAL A 15 5.91 11.34 14.72
CA VAL A 15 7.34 10.96 14.80
C VAL A 15 7.88 10.85 16.23
N GLY A 16 7.15 11.38 17.21
CA GLY A 16 7.50 11.37 18.63
C GLY A 16 8.95 11.74 18.92
N GLN A 17 9.58 11.00 19.83
CA GLN A 17 10.97 11.20 20.24
C GLN A 17 12.01 10.90 19.14
N ARG A 18 11.59 10.29 18.02
CA ARG A 18 12.48 9.94 16.91
C ARG A 18 12.53 11.03 15.84
N ALA A 19 11.92 12.20 16.07
CA ALA A 19 11.80 13.26 15.08
C ALA A 19 13.15 13.61 14.42
N GLY A 20 14.21 13.85 15.20
CA GLY A 20 15.53 14.18 14.65
C GLY A 20 16.17 13.09 13.80
N TYR A 21 15.91 11.81 14.10
CA TYR A 21 16.34 10.69 13.24
C TYR A 21 15.47 10.59 11.98
N TYR A 22 14.15 10.74 12.15
CA TYR A 22 13.19 10.68 11.07
C TYR A 22 13.45 11.79 10.04
N ASP A 23 13.92 12.97 10.48
CA ASP A 23 14.20 14.10 9.62
C ASP A 23 15.33 13.85 8.60
N GLN A 24 16.17 12.85 8.83
CA GLN A 24 17.21 12.43 7.88
C GLN A 24 16.74 11.28 6.98
N SER A 25 15.70 10.55 7.40
CA SER A 25 15.22 9.35 6.71
C SER A 25 14.07 9.69 5.78
N GLY A 26 13.02 10.31 6.33
CA GLY A 26 11.74 10.54 5.70
C GLY A 26 10.93 9.26 5.45
N VAL A 27 9.67 9.44 5.05
CA VAL A 27 8.73 8.33 4.85
C VAL A 27 9.19 7.31 3.81
N LEU A 28 9.92 7.75 2.77
CA LEU A 28 10.40 6.85 1.72
C LEU A 28 11.41 5.81 2.25
N ARG A 29 12.34 6.22 3.12
CA ARG A 29 13.33 5.30 3.69
C ARG A 29 12.78 4.52 4.88
N ASP A 30 11.89 5.14 5.67
CA ASP A 30 11.29 4.52 6.86
C ASP A 30 10.31 3.40 6.48
N MET A 31 9.47 3.64 5.47
CA MET A 31 8.34 2.76 5.13
C MET A 31 8.38 2.20 3.71
N PHE A 32 8.75 3.02 2.71
CA PHE A 32 8.63 2.57 1.31
C PHE A 32 9.66 1.51 0.96
N GLN A 33 10.94 1.80 1.23
CA GLN A 33 12.07 0.97 0.83
C GLN A 33 12.01 -0.46 1.39
N ASN A 34 11.46 -0.61 2.59
CA ASN A 34 11.31 -1.90 3.27
C ASN A 34 9.86 -2.41 3.14
N HIS A 35 8.98 -2.05 4.06
CA HIS A 35 7.66 -2.63 4.29
C HIS A 35 6.77 -2.60 3.04
N LEU A 36 6.66 -1.46 2.36
CA LEU A 36 5.76 -1.35 1.20
C LEU A 36 6.31 -2.10 -0.02
N MET A 37 7.63 -2.09 -0.26
CA MET A 37 8.22 -2.92 -1.31
C MET A 37 8.01 -4.41 -1.01
N GLN A 38 8.13 -4.83 0.25
CA GLN A 38 7.84 -6.21 0.65
C GLN A 38 6.40 -6.61 0.34
N LEU A 39 5.41 -5.81 0.77
CA LEU A 39 3.99 -6.07 0.47
C LEU A 39 3.73 -6.08 -1.04
N LEU A 40 4.30 -5.14 -1.79
CA LEU A 40 4.17 -5.08 -3.24
C LEU A 40 4.69 -6.35 -3.91
N THR A 41 5.89 -6.81 -3.55
CA THR A 41 6.45 -8.03 -4.15
C THR A 41 5.59 -9.26 -3.86
N LEU A 42 5.04 -9.39 -2.64
CA LEU A 42 4.16 -10.50 -2.27
C LEU A 42 2.85 -10.53 -3.06
N VAL A 43 2.31 -9.36 -3.39
CA VAL A 43 1.11 -9.25 -4.24
C VAL A 43 1.44 -9.54 -5.71
N ALA A 44 2.61 -9.12 -6.16
CA ALA A 44 2.94 -9.09 -7.59
C ALA A 44 3.75 -10.29 -8.10
N LEU A 45 4.32 -11.13 -7.23
CA LEU A 45 5.18 -12.23 -7.62
C LEU A 45 4.48 -13.30 -8.47
N GLU A 46 5.25 -13.93 -9.34
CA GLU A 46 4.81 -15.15 -10.02
C GLU A 46 4.83 -16.34 -9.06
N PRO A 47 4.02 -17.38 -9.29
CA PRO A 47 4.07 -18.60 -8.48
C PRO A 47 5.50 -19.15 -8.44
N PRO A 48 6.10 -19.29 -7.24
CA PRO A 48 7.47 -19.79 -7.14
C PRO A 48 7.50 -21.28 -7.52
N SER A 49 8.64 -21.74 -8.02
CA SER A 49 8.83 -23.14 -8.44
C SER A 49 8.77 -24.14 -7.27
N SER A 50 8.92 -23.66 -6.04
CA SER A 50 8.85 -24.43 -4.80
C SER A 50 8.60 -23.48 -3.62
N PHE A 51 8.37 -24.03 -2.43
CA PHE A 51 8.28 -23.26 -1.19
C PHE A 51 9.64 -23.01 -0.52
N GLU A 52 10.75 -23.37 -1.17
CA GLU A 52 12.08 -23.06 -0.67
C GLU A 52 12.32 -21.54 -0.65
N ALA A 53 13.00 -21.06 0.39
CA ALA A 53 13.22 -19.64 0.62
C ALA A 53 13.82 -18.91 -0.61
N ASP A 54 14.77 -19.52 -1.31
CA ASP A 54 15.36 -18.93 -2.52
C ASP A 54 14.40 -18.88 -3.70
N ALA A 55 13.52 -19.86 -3.86
CA ALA A 55 12.53 -19.84 -4.93
C ALA A 55 11.57 -18.66 -4.74
N LEU A 56 11.09 -18.43 -3.52
CA LEU A 56 10.25 -17.27 -3.19
C LEU A 56 10.99 -15.94 -3.40
N ARG A 57 12.20 -15.81 -2.85
CA ARG A 57 12.99 -14.57 -2.93
C ARG A 57 13.39 -14.22 -4.36
N ASN A 58 13.64 -15.22 -5.21
CA ASN A 58 13.90 -15.01 -6.63
C ASN A 58 12.70 -14.34 -7.34
N GLU A 59 11.46 -14.75 -7.04
CA GLU A 59 10.28 -14.13 -7.65
C GLU A 59 10.06 -12.69 -7.13
N LYS A 60 10.37 -12.42 -5.87
CA LYS A 60 10.31 -11.04 -5.31
C LYS A 60 11.32 -10.11 -6.00
N VAL A 61 12.56 -10.56 -6.20
CA VAL A 61 13.60 -9.78 -6.90
C VAL A 61 13.23 -9.53 -8.37
N LYS A 62 12.61 -10.50 -9.06
CA LYS A 62 12.11 -10.29 -10.43
C LYS A 62 11.08 -9.18 -10.50
N VAL A 63 10.17 -9.10 -9.52
CA VAL A 63 9.19 -8.00 -9.44
C VAL A 63 9.90 -6.66 -9.28
N LEU A 64 10.80 -6.52 -8.31
CA LEU A 64 11.51 -5.26 -8.04
C LEU A 64 12.26 -4.76 -9.28
N ARG A 65 12.96 -5.66 -9.98
CA ARG A 65 13.68 -5.33 -11.23
C ARG A 65 12.77 -4.95 -12.39
N ALA A 66 11.50 -5.38 -12.35
CA ALA A 66 10.50 -5.01 -13.35
C ALA A 66 9.77 -3.71 -13.00
N ILE A 67 10.00 -3.10 -11.83
CA ILE A 67 9.38 -1.82 -11.49
C ILE A 67 9.94 -0.73 -12.41
N ARG A 68 9.05 -0.10 -13.16
CA ARG A 68 9.38 1.02 -14.02
C ARG A 68 9.86 2.20 -13.18
N ARG A 69 10.94 2.84 -13.59
CA ARG A 69 11.47 4.05 -12.94
C ARG A 69 10.37 5.09 -12.73
N VAL A 70 10.20 5.51 -11.49
CA VAL A 70 9.15 6.45 -11.10
C VAL A 70 9.55 7.87 -11.48
N THR A 71 8.66 8.56 -12.18
CA THR A 71 8.81 9.98 -12.51
C THR A 71 8.17 10.87 -11.43
N PRO A 72 8.61 12.12 -11.23
CA PRO A 72 8.04 13.02 -10.21
C PRO A 72 6.51 13.14 -10.25
N LYS A 73 5.89 13.13 -11.45
CA LYS A 73 4.42 13.15 -11.64
C LYS A 73 3.67 11.94 -11.03
N ASN A 74 4.37 10.83 -10.85
CA ASN A 74 3.87 9.58 -10.27
C ASN A 74 4.27 9.46 -8.80
N SER A 75 4.72 10.56 -8.18
CA SER A 75 5.04 10.63 -6.76
C SER A 75 4.31 11.80 -6.12
N PHE A 76 3.92 11.62 -4.88
CA PHE A 76 3.24 12.59 -4.04
C PHE A 76 3.95 12.65 -2.68
N ARG A 77 4.13 13.85 -2.14
CA ARG A 77 4.75 14.06 -0.83
C ARG A 77 3.97 15.11 -0.04
N ALA A 78 3.81 14.85 1.24
CA ALA A 78 3.19 15.79 2.17
C ALA A 78 3.85 15.74 3.55
N GLN A 79 3.68 16.81 4.31
CA GLN A 79 4.17 16.97 5.68
C GLN A 79 3.02 17.43 6.57
N TYR A 80 2.85 16.81 7.74
CA TYR A 80 1.76 17.22 8.63
C TYR A 80 2.05 18.57 9.29
N THR A 81 1.02 19.39 9.48
CA THR A 81 1.13 20.65 10.22
C THR A 81 1.63 20.38 11.65
N GLY A 82 2.71 21.02 12.07
CA GLY A 82 3.33 20.80 13.38
C GLY A 82 4.67 20.07 13.35
N TYR A 83 5.03 19.43 12.22
CA TYR A 83 6.25 18.62 12.13
C TYR A 83 7.53 19.43 12.37
N GLN A 84 7.63 20.63 11.80
CA GLN A 84 8.80 21.51 11.93
C GLN A 84 9.02 22.02 13.36
N GLN A 85 8.02 21.90 14.23
CA GLN A 85 8.09 22.29 15.64
C GLN A 85 8.53 21.12 16.54
N ALA A 86 8.67 19.90 16.01
CA ALA A 86 9.11 18.75 16.78
C ALA A 86 10.59 18.85 17.17
N GLU A 87 10.93 18.34 18.35
CA GLU A 87 12.28 18.41 18.89
C GLU A 87 13.28 17.65 18.00
N GLY A 88 14.32 18.34 17.53
CA GLY A 88 15.36 17.78 16.65
C GLY A 88 15.07 17.89 15.16
N VAL A 89 13.91 18.43 14.74
CA VAL A 89 13.59 18.72 13.34
C VAL A 89 14.15 20.07 12.91
N ALA A 90 14.67 20.17 11.68
CA ALA A 90 15.15 21.44 11.15
C ALA A 90 14.00 22.45 10.92
N PRO A 91 14.16 23.75 11.25
CA PRO A 91 13.09 24.76 11.14
C PRO A 91 12.49 24.97 9.74
N ASN A 92 13.17 24.51 8.68
CA ASN A 92 12.68 24.56 7.29
C ASN A 92 12.71 23.16 6.66
N SER A 93 12.52 22.13 7.48
CA SER A 93 12.57 20.74 7.00
C SER A 93 11.55 20.51 5.88
N GLN A 94 12.07 19.93 4.80
CA GLN A 94 11.30 19.50 3.64
C GLN A 94 10.98 18.00 3.69
N THR A 95 11.24 17.35 4.82
CA THR A 95 11.06 15.90 5.01
C THR A 95 9.58 15.53 4.96
N ALA A 96 9.23 14.68 4.01
CA ALA A 96 7.86 14.18 3.88
C ALA A 96 7.53 13.18 5.01
N THR A 97 6.39 13.41 5.66
CA THR A 97 5.78 12.51 6.66
C THR A 97 4.68 11.66 6.06
N TYR A 98 4.27 11.95 4.83
CA TYR A 98 3.29 11.20 4.04
C TYR A 98 3.76 11.15 2.58
N ALA A 99 3.57 10.01 1.94
CA ALA A 99 3.87 9.84 0.53
C ALA A 99 2.88 8.90 -0.15
N ALA A 100 2.74 9.09 -1.46
CA ALA A 100 2.11 8.11 -2.33
C ALA A 100 2.86 7.99 -3.65
N LEU A 101 2.93 6.77 -4.18
CA LEU A 101 3.59 6.46 -5.45
C LEU A 101 2.63 5.70 -6.37
N LYS A 102 2.67 6.02 -7.65
CA LYS A 102 2.07 5.22 -8.73
C LYS A 102 3.17 4.43 -9.44
N LEU A 103 3.18 3.12 -9.21
CA LEU A 103 4.17 2.19 -9.74
C LEU A 103 3.57 1.39 -10.90
N HIS A 104 4.41 1.00 -11.84
CA HIS A 104 4.08 0.04 -12.88
C HIS A 104 5.13 -1.06 -12.86
N ILE A 105 4.70 -2.31 -13.07
CA ILE A 105 5.56 -3.48 -13.09
C ILE A 105 5.55 -3.98 -14.54
N ASP A 106 6.67 -3.80 -15.23
CA ASP A 106 6.83 -4.09 -16.66
C ASP A 106 7.06 -5.59 -16.87
N ASN A 107 6.03 -6.39 -16.58
CA ASN A 107 5.99 -7.82 -16.84
C ASN A 107 4.63 -8.24 -17.45
N TRP A 108 4.53 -9.50 -17.90
CA TRP A 108 3.35 -9.97 -18.61
C TRP A 108 2.06 -9.92 -17.78
N ARG A 109 2.13 -10.18 -16.47
CA ARG A 109 0.97 -10.24 -15.58
C ARG A 109 0.39 -8.85 -15.29
N TRP A 110 1.27 -7.86 -15.09
CA TRP A 110 0.93 -6.54 -14.58
C TRP A 110 0.99 -5.42 -15.61
N ASP A 111 1.20 -5.76 -16.88
CA ASP A 111 1.18 -4.76 -17.96
C ASP A 111 -0.12 -3.96 -17.95
N GLY A 112 0.03 -2.63 -17.93
CA GLY A 112 -1.08 -1.68 -17.85
C GLY A 112 -1.83 -1.61 -16.51
N VAL A 113 -1.44 -2.38 -15.48
CA VAL A 113 -2.07 -2.35 -14.15
C VAL A 113 -1.22 -1.51 -13.19
N PRO A 114 -1.69 -0.33 -12.76
CA PRO A 114 -0.97 0.49 -11.80
C PRO A 114 -1.09 -0.04 -10.36
N PHE A 115 0.00 0.11 -9.62
CA PHE A 115 0.08 -0.09 -8.19
C PHE A 115 0.16 1.27 -7.50
N TYR A 116 -0.82 1.58 -6.68
CA TYR A 116 -0.84 2.78 -5.86
C TYR A 116 -0.43 2.43 -4.44
N VAL A 117 0.65 3.01 -3.98
CA VAL A 117 1.23 2.67 -2.69
C VAL A 117 1.32 3.94 -1.87
N ARG A 118 0.78 3.95 -0.65
CA ARG A 118 0.82 5.12 0.23
C ARG A 118 1.17 4.78 1.66
N SER A 119 1.88 5.69 2.30
CA SER A 119 2.13 5.62 3.73
C SER A 119 2.28 7.01 4.33
N GLY A 120 1.90 7.16 5.59
CA GLY A 120 2.08 8.40 6.31
C GLY A 120 1.84 8.27 7.81
N LYS A 121 2.37 9.26 8.53
CA LYS A 121 2.28 9.38 9.99
C LYS A 121 1.29 10.47 10.40
N ALA A 122 0.90 10.45 11.68
CA ALA A 122 -0.10 11.36 12.25
C ALA A 122 -1.43 11.35 11.47
N THR A 123 -1.85 10.18 10.97
CA THR A 123 -3.12 10.01 10.25
C THR A 123 -4.29 9.82 11.21
N GLY A 124 -5.52 9.72 10.69
CA GLY A 124 -6.73 9.52 11.51
C GLY A 124 -6.83 8.13 12.12
N SER A 125 -6.29 7.12 11.44
CA SER A 125 -6.30 5.73 11.88
C SER A 125 -4.98 5.02 11.59
N LYS A 126 -4.68 4.00 12.41
CA LYS A 126 -3.68 2.98 12.08
C LYS A 126 -4.35 2.00 11.11
N ASN A 127 -3.85 1.89 9.89
CA ASN A 127 -4.41 1.00 8.87
C ASN A 127 -3.32 0.44 7.97
N SER A 128 -3.16 -0.88 7.96
CA SER A 128 -2.31 -1.60 7.00
C SER A 128 -3.18 -2.54 6.19
N GLN A 129 -3.31 -2.27 4.89
CA GLN A 129 -4.18 -3.06 4.01
C GLN A 129 -3.69 -3.09 2.56
N ILE A 130 -4.14 -4.10 1.84
CA ILE A 130 -3.97 -4.23 0.39
C ILE A 130 -5.35 -4.40 -0.23
N THR A 131 -5.70 -3.55 -1.20
CA THR A 131 -6.96 -3.65 -1.94
C THR A 131 -6.68 -3.93 -3.42
N ILE A 132 -7.27 -5.00 -3.94
CA ILE A 132 -7.26 -5.34 -5.36
C ILE A 132 -8.63 -4.97 -5.95
N GLU A 133 -8.65 -3.98 -6.82
CA GLU A 133 -9.85 -3.52 -7.51
C GLU A 133 -9.94 -4.20 -8.89
N PHE A 134 -11.07 -4.85 -9.17
CA PHE A 134 -11.30 -5.55 -10.42
C PHE A 134 -11.94 -4.62 -11.46
N LYS A 135 -11.69 -4.86 -12.75
CA LYS A 135 -12.38 -4.17 -13.83
C LYS A 135 -13.87 -4.47 -13.79
N CYS A 136 -14.70 -3.45 -14.00
CA CYS A 136 -16.12 -3.64 -14.25
C CYS A 136 -16.35 -4.49 -15.52
N PRO A 137 -17.37 -5.36 -15.54
CA PRO A 137 -17.72 -6.12 -16.72
C PRO A 137 -18.13 -5.17 -17.86
N PRO A 138 -17.78 -5.47 -19.12
CA PRO A 138 -18.09 -4.60 -20.25
C PRO A 138 -19.60 -4.54 -20.56
N HIS A 139 -20.38 -5.51 -20.08
CA HIS A 139 -21.82 -5.56 -20.27
C HIS A 139 -22.51 -6.11 -19.01
N VAL A 140 -23.44 -5.34 -18.45
CA VAL A 140 -24.30 -5.79 -17.36
C VAL A 140 -25.58 -6.34 -17.96
N MET A 141 -25.86 -7.63 -17.74
CA MET A 141 -27.02 -8.33 -18.31
C MET A 141 -28.35 -8.01 -17.58
N LEU A 142 -28.29 -7.26 -16.48
CA LEU A 142 -29.45 -6.79 -15.75
C LEU A 142 -29.87 -5.42 -16.29
N ARG A 143 -31.18 -5.21 -16.46
CA ARG A 143 -31.73 -3.89 -16.76
C ARG A 143 -31.62 -3.02 -15.50
N LEU A 144 -30.43 -2.51 -15.29
CA LEU A 144 -30.13 -1.51 -14.29
C LEU A 144 -30.72 -0.18 -14.73
N ASP A 145 -31.36 0.54 -13.81
CA ASP A 145 -31.72 1.94 -14.03
C ASP A 145 -30.43 2.73 -14.34
N GLN A 146 -30.51 3.78 -15.17
CA GLN A 146 -29.32 4.51 -15.65
C GLN A 146 -28.43 5.07 -14.51
N ASP A 147 -28.98 5.20 -13.31
CA ASP A 147 -28.30 5.67 -12.09
C ASP A 147 -27.81 4.54 -11.16
N SER A 148 -28.09 3.27 -11.45
CA SER A 148 -27.57 2.14 -10.66
C SER A 148 -26.14 1.81 -11.09
N GLY A 149 -25.21 2.63 -10.58
CA GLY A 149 -23.77 2.49 -10.80
C GLY A 149 -23.28 1.10 -10.44
N PHE A 150 -22.79 0.36 -11.42
CA PHE A 150 -22.12 -0.92 -11.19
C PHE A 150 -20.75 -0.65 -10.57
N GLU A 151 -20.60 -0.96 -9.29
CA GLU A 151 -19.30 -0.84 -8.61
C GLU A 151 -18.40 -2.05 -8.92
N PRO A 152 -17.08 -1.85 -9.03
CA PRO A 152 -16.14 -2.94 -9.24
C PRO A 152 -16.09 -3.88 -8.03
N ASN A 153 -15.74 -5.14 -8.27
CA ASN A 153 -15.44 -6.05 -7.17
C ASN A 153 -14.15 -5.58 -6.48
N LEU A 154 -14.07 -5.77 -5.16
CA LEU A 154 -12.91 -5.42 -4.35
C LEU A 154 -12.49 -6.63 -3.51
N LEU A 155 -11.20 -6.99 -3.57
CA LEU A 155 -10.59 -7.94 -2.64
C LEU A 155 -9.64 -7.18 -1.71
N SER A 156 -10.01 -7.06 -0.45
CA SER A 156 -9.27 -6.32 0.58
C SER A 156 -8.64 -7.31 1.57
N MET A 157 -7.32 -7.24 1.72
CA MET A 157 -6.54 -7.97 2.71
C MET A 157 -6.17 -7.01 3.84
N CYS A 158 -6.71 -7.24 5.02
CA CYS A 158 -6.53 -6.44 6.22
C CYS A 158 -5.36 -7.01 7.00
N ILE A 159 -4.26 -6.26 7.07
CA ILE A 159 -3.03 -6.69 7.72
C ILE A 159 -3.05 -6.26 9.19
N GLN A 160 -3.44 -5.02 9.49
CA GLN A 160 -3.64 -4.50 10.86
C GLN A 160 -4.60 -3.31 10.82
N PRO A 161 -5.41 -3.05 11.86
CA PRO A 161 -5.48 -3.77 13.15
C PRO A 161 -6.45 -4.95 13.18
N ASP A 162 -7.32 -5.10 12.18
CA ASP A 162 -8.34 -6.16 12.14
C ASP A 162 -7.94 -7.20 11.09
N GLU A 163 -7.09 -8.17 11.46
CA GLU A 163 -6.56 -9.15 10.52
C GLU A 163 -7.69 -9.95 9.85
N GLY A 164 -7.71 -9.95 8.52
CA GLY A 164 -8.81 -10.58 7.80
C GLY A 164 -8.76 -10.38 6.29
N ILE A 165 -9.77 -10.94 5.63
CA ILE A 165 -9.98 -10.82 4.19
C ILE A 165 -11.44 -10.44 3.98
N ARG A 166 -11.65 -9.45 3.11
CA ARG A 166 -12.97 -9.04 2.68
C ARG A 166 -13.06 -9.07 1.16
N PHE A 167 -14.16 -9.62 0.66
CA PHE A 167 -14.47 -9.61 -0.76
C PHE A 167 -15.83 -8.97 -1.00
N SER A 168 -15.82 -7.78 -1.62
CA SER A 168 -17.01 -7.03 -2.00
C SER A 168 -17.37 -7.28 -3.46
N PHE A 169 -18.63 -7.60 -3.74
CA PHE A 169 -19.14 -7.87 -5.08
C PHE A 169 -20.63 -7.53 -5.18
N GLN A 170 -21.14 -7.43 -6.40
CA GLN A 170 -22.54 -7.10 -6.65
C GLN A 170 -23.44 -8.34 -6.53
N ALA A 171 -24.55 -8.23 -5.79
CA ALA A 171 -25.59 -9.25 -5.70
C ALA A 171 -26.98 -8.66 -5.99
N LYS A 172 -27.88 -9.51 -6.51
CA LYS A 172 -29.28 -9.15 -6.73
C LYS A 172 -29.96 -8.93 -5.38
N THR A 173 -30.62 -7.80 -5.22
CA THR A 173 -31.51 -7.56 -4.07
C THR A 173 -32.71 -8.51 -4.15
N PRO A 174 -33.03 -9.28 -3.09
CA PRO A 174 -34.20 -10.16 -3.08
C PRO A 174 -35.47 -9.41 -3.50
N ASP A 175 -36.26 -10.05 -4.36
CA ASP A 175 -37.53 -9.53 -4.89
C ASP A 175 -37.50 -8.16 -5.61
N ARG A 176 -36.32 -7.65 -5.97
CA ARG A 176 -36.16 -6.44 -6.77
C ARG A 176 -35.30 -6.70 -8.02
N ALA A 177 -35.53 -5.93 -9.08
CA ALA A 177 -34.71 -5.94 -10.28
C ALA A 177 -33.49 -5.00 -10.16
N MET A 178 -32.88 -4.96 -8.98
CA MET A 178 -31.74 -4.10 -8.65
C MET A 178 -30.59 -4.94 -8.10
N ILE A 179 -29.36 -4.45 -8.27
CA ILE A 179 -28.18 -4.98 -7.60
C ILE A 179 -27.73 -4.04 -6.49
N GLN A 180 -27.03 -4.60 -5.51
CA GLN A 180 -26.36 -3.85 -4.48
C GLN A 180 -25.03 -4.54 -4.12
N PRO A 181 -24.03 -3.78 -3.66
CA PRO A 181 -22.80 -4.36 -3.15
C PRO A 181 -23.08 -5.19 -1.89
N VAL A 182 -22.49 -6.38 -1.82
CA VAL A 182 -22.49 -7.27 -0.66
C VAL A 182 -21.06 -7.73 -0.37
N SER A 183 -20.76 -8.03 0.88
CA SER A 183 -19.40 -8.40 1.31
C SER A 183 -19.37 -9.80 1.95
N MET A 184 -18.41 -10.61 1.54
CA MET A 184 -17.97 -11.81 2.26
C MET A 184 -16.80 -11.43 3.16
N ASN A 185 -16.92 -11.73 4.46
CA ASN A 185 -15.96 -11.32 5.48
C ASN A 185 -15.37 -12.54 6.18
N PHE A 186 -14.05 -12.61 6.21
CA PHE A 186 -13.28 -13.50 7.08
C PHE A 186 -12.43 -12.63 8.01
N GLY A 187 -12.52 -12.87 9.31
CA GLY A 187 -11.66 -12.22 10.31
C GLY A 187 -10.98 -13.27 11.19
N TYR A 188 -9.70 -13.06 11.50
CA TYR A 188 -8.93 -13.99 12.33
C TYR A 188 -9.49 -14.09 13.75
N GLU A 189 -9.77 -12.96 14.39
CA GLU A 189 -10.31 -12.93 15.76
C GLU A 189 -11.64 -13.70 15.86
N THR A 190 -12.52 -13.55 14.87
CA THR A 190 -13.85 -14.18 14.88
C THR A 190 -13.80 -15.67 14.54
N SER A 191 -12.88 -16.09 13.66
CA SER A 191 -12.79 -17.47 13.14
C SER A 191 -11.89 -18.37 13.99
N PHE A 192 -10.84 -17.82 14.61
CA PHE A 192 -9.83 -18.54 15.39
C PHE A 192 -9.82 -18.11 16.86
N LYS A 193 -11.01 -17.90 17.43
CA LYS A 193 -11.19 -17.45 18.82
C LYS A 193 -10.28 -18.20 19.80
N GLY A 194 -9.50 -17.47 20.59
CA GLY A 194 -8.60 -18.01 21.61
C GLY A 194 -7.24 -18.46 21.11
N GLN A 195 -6.94 -18.32 19.81
CA GLN A 195 -5.59 -18.43 19.28
C GLN A 195 -5.00 -17.03 19.09
N ASN A 196 -3.84 -16.78 19.69
CA ASN A 196 -3.12 -15.54 19.47
C ASN A 196 -2.33 -15.63 18.16
N ILE A 197 -2.45 -14.59 17.33
CA ILE A 197 -1.51 -14.39 16.23
C ILE A 197 -0.15 -14.08 16.87
N PRO A 198 0.91 -14.87 16.60
CA PRO A 198 2.22 -14.60 17.16
C PRO A 198 2.71 -13.21 16.76
N GLU A 199 3.39 -12.54 17.67
CA GLU A 199 4.03 -11.26 17.35
C GLU A 199 5.08 -11.44 16.24
N ALA A 200 5.29 -10.40 15.44
CA ALA A 200 6.17 -10.48 14.27
C ALA A 200 7.58 -10.98 14.61
N TYR A 201 8.16 -10.53 15.74
CA TYR A 201 9.47 -10.98 16.20
C TYR A 201 9.49 -12.42 16.69
N GLU A 202 8.41 -12.94 17.30
CA GLU A 202 8.34 -14.34 17.71
C GLU A 202 8.44 -15.27 16.49
N ARG A 203 7.71 -14.93 15.43
CA ARG A 203 7.76 -15.68 14.17
C ARG A 203 9.14 -15.63 13.53
N LEU A 204 9.74 -14.44 13.41
CA LEU A 204 11.05 -14.30 12.77
C LEU A 204 12.16 -14.99 13.55
N LEU A 205 12.14 -14.94 14.89
CA LEU A 205 13.12 -15.66 15.70
C LEU A 205 13.00 -17.18 15.55
N LEU A 206 11.76 -17.70 15.49
CA LEU A 206 11.53 -19.11 15.25
C LEU A 206 12.04 -19.54 13.87
N ASP A 207 11.77 -18.76 12.83
CA ASP A 207 12.23 -19.06 11.46
C ASP A 207 13.77 -19.03 11.38
N ALA A 208 14.42 -18.08 12.06
CA ALA A 208 15.89 -18.04 12.17
C ALA A 208 16.47 -19.29 12.85
N LEU A 209 15.84 -19.78 13.91
CA LEU A 209 16.26 -21.02 14.60
C LEU A 209 16.08 -22.27 13.72
N ASN A 210 15.05 -22.27 12.87
CA ASN A 210 14.78 -23.36 11.94
C ASN A 210 15.60 -23.28 10.64
N GLY A 211 16.35 -22.19 10.43
CA GLY A 211 17.08 -21.95 9.19
C GLY A 211 16.17 -21.61 7.99
N ASP A 212 14.94 -21.18 8.24
CA ASP A 212 14.02 -20.72 7.19
C ASP A 212 14.23 -19.23 6.93
N ALA A 213 14.72 -18.92 5.74
CA ALA A 213 15.03 -17.56 5.32
C ALA A 213 13.93 -16.93 4.44
N ALA A 214 12.75 -17.56 4.30
CA ALA A 214 11.70 -17.12 3.37
C ALA A 214 11.15 -15.72 3.71
N LEU A 215 11.04 -15.39 5.00
CA LEU A 215 10.58 -14.09 5.50
C LEU A 215 11.71 -13.06 5.70
N PHE A 216 12.95 -13.41 5.32
CA PHE A 216 14.11 -12.53 5.45
C PHE A 216 14.54 -11.98 4.10
N ASN A 217 14.84 -10.68 4.08
CA ASN A 217 15.30 -10.01 2.87
C ASN A 217 16.72 -10.47 2.51
N ARG A 218 16.91 -10.88 1.26
CA ARG A 218 18.23 -11.20 0.70
C ARG A 218 18.94 -9.91 0.25
N SER A 219 20.28 -9.94 0.17
CA SER A 219 21.06 -8.74 -0.18
C SER A 219 20.66 -8.12 -1.53
N ASP A 220 20.46 -8.94 -2.55
CA ASP A 220 20.02 -8.50 -3.88
C ASP A 220 18.59 -7.95 -3.90
N GLU A 221 17.73 -8.40 -2.97
CA GLU A 221 16.39 -7.83 -2.77
C GLU A 221 16.45 -6.43 -2.15
N ILE A 222 17.35 -6.23 -1.18
CA ILE A 222 17.59 -4.92 -0.56
C ILE A 222 18.13 -3.93 -1.60
N GLU A 223 19.12 -4.34 -2.39
CA GLU A 223 19.69 -3.54 -3.47
C GLU A 223 18.64 -3.17 -4.52
N ALA A 224 17.84 -4.14 -4.98
CA ALA A 224 16.79 -3.88 -5.96
C ALA A 224 15.68 -2.94 -5.44
N ALA A 225 15.36 -3.01 -4.13
CA ALA A 225 14.44 -2.05 -3.52
C ALA A 225 15.03 -0.63 -3.49
N TRP A 226 16.34 -0.49 -3.23
CA TRP A 226 17.02 0.81 -3.30
C TRP A 226 17.06 1.37 -4.72
N ASP A 227 17.32 0.54 -5.73
CA ASP A 227 17.29 0.95 -7.15
C ASP A 227 15.94 1.58 -7.56
N VAL A 228 14.85 1.19 -6.90
CA VAL A 228 13.50 1.76 -7.09
C VAL A 228 13.32 3.08 -6.34
N ILE A 229 13.78 3.16 -5.09
CA ILE A 229 13.48 4.28 -4.19
C ILE A 229 14.49 5.44 -4.32
N ASP A 230 15.79 5.16 -4.47
CA ASP A 230 16.84 6.18 -4.55
C ASP A 230 16.60 7.24 -5.64
N PRO A 231 16.16 6.87 -6.86
CA PRO A 231 15.82 7.87 -7.87
C PRO A 231 14.70 8.83 -7.45
N ILE A 232 13.76 8.37 -6.62
CA ILE A 232 12.63 9.17 -6.13
C ILE A 232 13.12 10.13 -5.05
N VAL A 233 13.90 9.63 -4.10
CA VAL A 233 14.53 10.44 -3.06
C VAL A 233 15.37 11.55 -3.70
N ASN A 234 16.27 11.20 -4.61
CA ASN A 234 17.11 12.17 -5.31
C ASN A 234 16.29 13.21 -6.10
N ALA A 235 15.15 12.80 -6.67
CA ALA A 235 14.25 13.72 -7.36
C ALA A 235 13.53 14.68 -6.39
N TRP A 236 13.25 14.25 -5.16
CA TRP A 236 12.62 15.06 -4.13
C TRP A 236 13.56 16.08 -3.49
N ASP A 237 14.86 15.85 -3.56
CA ASP A 237 15.90 16.80 -3.11
C ASP A 237 16.26 17.82 -4.20
N GLY A 238 15.80 17.62 -5.44
CA GLY A 238 16.10 18.49 -6.60
C GLY A 238 14.99 19.48 -6.97
N GLU A 239 15.26 20.30 -7.99
CA GLU A 239 14.34 21.35 -8.48
C GLU A 239 13.03 20.81 -9.08
N ASN A 240 13.02 19.55 -9.50
CA ASN A 240 11.84 18.89 -10.09
C ASN A 240 10.97 18.16 -9.05
N ALA A 241 11.20 18.42 -7.77
CA ALA A 241 10.41 17.81 -6.70
C ALA A 241 8.93 18.19 -6.84
N PRO A 242 7.99 17.24 -6.62
CA PRO A 242 6.60 17.61 -6.44
C PRO A 242 6.45 18.53 -5.22
N PRO A 243 5.46 19.43 -5.21
CA PRO A 243 5.25 20.35 -4.10
C PRO A 243 5.06 19.57 -2.80
N LEU A 244 5.65 20.07 -1.70
CA LEU A 244 5.39 19.53 -0.38
C LEU A 244 4.04 20.07 0.10
N VAL A 245 3.03 19.21 0.04
CA VAL A 245 1.68 19.55 0.52
C VAL A 245 1.66 19.52 2.05
N GLU A 246 0.98 20.47 2.68
CA GLU A 246 0.73 20.42 4.11
C GLU A 246 -0.61 19.69 4.37
N TYR A 247 -0.67 18.81 5.37
CA TYR A 247 -1.93 18.17 5.78
C TYR A 247 -2.16 18.26 7.30
N ALA A 248 -3.42 18.33 7.69
CA ALA A 248 -3.80 18.34 9.11
C ALA A 248 -3.61 16.94 9.72
N PRO A 249 -2.98 16.83 10.91
CA PRO A 249 -2.94 15.58 11.67
C PRO A 249 -4.34 15.00 11.91
N GLY A 250 -4.45 13.67 12.01
CA GLY A 250 -5.71 12.97 12.24
C GLY A 250 -6.57 12.79 10.99
N ARG A 251 -6.02 13.02 9.79
CA ARG A 251 -6.70 12.79 8.50
C ARG A 251 -6.10 11.58 7.78
N ASP A 252 -6.96 10.68 7.32
CA ASP A 252 -6.56 9.53 6.48
C ASP A 252 -6.50 9.88 4.99
N SER A 253 -7.33 10.84 4.57
CA SER A 253 -7.31 11.41 3.22
C SER A 253 -7.59 12.92 3.24
N PHE A 254 -7.16 13.58 2.16
CA PHE A 254 -7.28 15.01 1.90
C PHE A 254 -7.25 15.29 0.39
N ALA A 255 -7.66 16.48 -0.03
CA ALA A 255 -8.01 16.76 -1.43
C ALA A 255 -6.87 16.45 -2.42
N GLU A 256 -5.64 16.79 -2.07
CA GLU A 256 -4.48 16.64 -2.94
C GLU A 256 -4.06 15.18 -3.12
N ILE A 257 -4.22 14.34 -2.09
CA ILE A 257 -3.95 12.91 -2.20
C ILE A 257 -5.10 12.16 -2.92
N ASP A 258 -6.34 12.63 -2.75
CA ASP A 258 -7.48 12.13 -3.53
C ASP A 258 -7.32 12.49 -5.02
N GLU A 259 -6.88 13.71 -5.32
CA GLU A 259 -6.58 14.15 -6.69
C GLU A 259 -5.47 13.31 -7.32
N PHE A 260 -4.42 12.97 -6.57
CA PHE A 260 -3.31 12.16 -7.07
C PHE A 260 -3.78 10.85 -7.73
N LEU A 261 -4.72 10.15 -7.08
CA LEU A 261 -5.34 8.93 -7.60
C LEU A 261 -6.45 9.25 -8.62
N GLY A 262 -7.20 10.33 -8.39
CA GLY A 262 -8.27 10.85 -9.24
C GLY A 262 -7.84 11.24 -10.65
N ARG A 263 -6.55 11.54 -10.88
CA ARG A 263 -5.97 11.75 -12.22
C ARG A 263 -6.22 10.59 -13.19
N ASP A 264 -6.38 9.38 -12.66
CA ASP A 264 -6.70 8.19 -13.44
C ASP A 264 -8.17 7.77 -13.34
N GLY A 265 -9.05 8.64 -12.80
CA GLY A 265 -10.47 8.33 -12.58
C GLY A 265 -10.71 7.31 -11.45
N ARG A 266 -9.77 7.20 -10.51
CA ARG A 266 -9.79 6.22 -9.41
C ARG A 266 -9.91 6.92 -8.05
N VAL A 267 -10.34 6.16 -7.04
CA VAL A 267 -10.49 6.64 -5.66
C VAL A 267 -9.80 5.70 -4.68
N TRP A 268 -9.32 6.25 -3.57
CA TRP A 268 -8.70 5.44 -2.53
C TRP A 268 -9.77 4.57 -1.88
N ARG A 269 -9.48 3.28 -1.75
CA ARG A 269 -10.34 2.32 -1.06
C ARG A 269 -9.85 2.25 0.37
N ASP A 270 -10.47 3.04 1.23
CA ASP A 270 -10.07 3.23 2.62
C ASP A 270 -10.97 2.50 3.59
N GLY A 271 -10.34 1.99 4.66
CA GLY A 271 -10.95 0.99 5.51
C GLY A 271 -11.00 -0.36 4.79
N CYS A 272 -10.97 -1.43 5.57
CA CYS A 272 -11.30 -2.75 5.08
C CYS A 272 -12.78 -2.80 4.74
N VAL A 273 -13.19 -2.17 3.62
CA VAL A 273 -14.56 -2.00 3.12
C VAL A 273 -15.00 -3.19 2.30
#